data_AF-A0A7W1FK34-F1
#
_entry.id   AF-A0A7W1FK34-F1
#
_cell.length_a   1.000
_cell.length_b   1.000
_cell.length_c   1.000
_cell.angle_alpha   90.00
_cell.angle_beta   90.00
_cell.angle_gamma   90.00
#
_symmetry.space_group_name_H-M   'P 1'
#
loop_
_entity.id
_entity.type
_entity.pdbx_description
1 polymer ?
#
loop_
_entity_poly.entity_id
_entity_poly.type
_entity_poly.pdbx_seq_one_letter_code
_entity_poly.pdbx_strand_id
1 'polypeptide(L)'
;MLFLVTTMASAAVYEVGAGKSYTTIAAVPTLVAGDTVNIHAGTYNEVKRWSASGTSGSPITIRGIGATRPLIDATGKSVSGSGSVPRAVFQIEGSHVLIENLELANADNGNNGAGIRITGGATNVTIRNCRIRHNDMGMMSDHCDVVLVEGCEIDHNGTVDFSGYSHNLYMGGNSITVRGCHIHSATHGQNVKSRAHFTALLYNRIENSQDGEVGLVDAPDTTTANSNAVMIGNVIISKNRGSGWNSSRFVLFGAESGNAHNGTLYFINNTCIAGVASNTFLTTSHADADLVARNNVFSGSNSLVSLTAGATAIGSGNWAPSTASIPGGFSGTVTGAAPGFVSGSDLHLASGSLCIDIGTAGATYLDGGGVSRSAVATHTYEGLGVLTARSDSGAPDAGAYAGPSSSGGGGGGGTPPPSSGLSSGGGGCGVGGGVAGLAFALCLLMQRPRRPR
;
A
#
# COMPACT_ATOMS: atom_id res chain seq x y z
N MET A 1 1.84 -41.05 38.57
CA MET A 1 1.63 -40.91 37.11
C MET A 1 0.83 -39.62 36.92
N LEU A 2 1.50 -38.52 36.57
CA LEU A 2 0.88 -37.20 36.42
C LEU A 2 0.38 -37.09 34.98
N PHE A 3 -0.94 -37.14 34.78
CA PHE A 3 -1.54 -36.92 33.47
C PHE A 3 -1.48 -35.43 33.15
N LEU A 4 -0.62 -35.04 32.20
CA LEU A 4 -0.69 -33.74 31.55
C LEU A 4 -1.96 -33.73 30.68
N VAL A 5 -3.02 -33.10 31.16
CA VAL A 5 -4.18 -32.79 30.33
C VAL A 5 -3.79 -31.56 29.51
N THR A 6 -3.38 -31.78 28.26
CA THR A 6 -3.27 -30.71 27.26
C THR A 6 -4.68 -30.28 26.90
N THR A 7 -5.19 -29.24 27.56
CA THR A 7 -6.37 -28.52 27.08
C THR A 7 -5.97 -27.83 25.78
N MET A 8 -6.44 -28.35 24.65
CA MET A 8 -6.50 -27.58 23.41
C MET A 8 -7.39 -26.37 23.70
N ALA A 9 -6.80 -25.21 23.95
CA ALA A 9 -7.56 -23.97 24.06
C ALA A 9 -8.25 -23.74 22.72
N SER A 10 -9.57 -23.93 22.68
CA SER A 10 -10.37 -23.58 21.51
C SER A 10 -10.30 -22.08 21.31
N ALA A 11 -10.09 -21.65 20.07
CA ALA A 11 -10.28 -20.26 19.66
C ALA A 11 -11.64 -19.75 20.15
N ALA A 12 -11.64 -18.62 20.86
CA ALA A 12 -12.84 -17.97 21.34
C ALA A 12 -13.38 -16.97 20.29
N VAL A 13 -14.68 -16.74 20.32
CA VAL A 13 -15.34 -15.71 19.52
C VAL A 13 -15.99 -14.70 20.45
N TYR A 14 -15.59 -13.44 20.32
CA TYR A 14 -16.09 -12.32 21.10
C TYR A 14 -17.00 -11.45 20.23
N GLU A 15 -18.29 -11.42 20.57
CA GLU A 15 -19.30 -10.61 19.88
C GLU A 15 -19.40 -9.23 20.53
N VAL A 16 -19.04 -8.18 19.79
CA VAL A 16 -19.00 -6.79 20.25
C VAL A 16 -20.11 -5.97 19.58
N GLY A 17 -20.88 -5.24 20.38
CA GLY A 17 -21.89 -4.27 19.91
C GLY A 17 -23.16 -4.24 20.74
N ALA A 18 -24.11 -3.41 20.32
CA ALA A 18 -25.40 -3.28 21.00
C ALA A 18 -26.13 -4.64 21.06
N GLY A 19 -26.50 -5.06 22.28
CA GLY A 19 -27.18 -6.34 22.52
C GLY A 19 -26.27 -7.58 22.39
N LYS A 20 -24.95 -7.41 22.31
CA LYS A 20 -23.98 -8.52 22.31
C LYS A 20 -23.36 -8.73 23.69
N SER A 21 -22.62 -9.83 23.85
CA SER A 21 -21.95 -10.18 25.11
C SER A 21 -20.95 -9.13 25.56
N TYR A 22 -20.34 -8.40 24.63
CA TYR A 22 -19.46 -7.27 24.90
C TYR A 22 -20.06 -6.01 24.29
N THR A 23 -20.43 -5.03 25.12
CA THR A 23 -21.00 -3.77 24.60
C THR A 23 -19.95 -2.88 23.93
N THR A 24 -18.68 -3.00 24.34
CA THR A 24 -17.56 -2.16 23.87
C THR A 24 -16.36 -2.99 23.48
N ILE A 25 -15.49 -2.43 22.64
CA ILE A 25 -14.26 -3.08 22.19
C ILE A 25 -13.27 -3.20 23.37
N ALA A 26 -13.24 -2.20 24.25
CA ALA A 26 -12.43 -2.20 25.47
C ALA A 26 -12.77 -3.33 26.44
N ALA A 27 -14.03 -3.82 26.44
CA ALA A 27 -14.46 -4.91 27.31
C ALA A 27 -13.96 -6.29 26.86
N VAL A 28 -13.50 -6.43 25.62
CA VAL A 28 -12.94 -7.70 25.11
C VAL A 28 -11.67 -8.02 25.89
N PRO A 29 -11.55 -9.25 26.46
CA PRO A 29 -10.39 -9.65 27.25
C PRO A 29 -9.11 -9.75 26.41
N THR A 30 -7.99 -9.99 27.08
CA THR A 30 -6.74 -10.32 26.38
C THR A 30 -6.95 -11.54 25.50
N LEU A 31 -6.67 -11.37 24.22
CA LEU A 31 -6.86 -12.41 23.20
C LEU A 31 -5.71 -13.42 23.25
N VAL A 32 -5.98 -14.62 22.76
CA VAL A 32 -4.98 -15.65 22.47
C VAL A 32 -5.03 -16.06 21.00
N ALA A 33 -4.03 -16.82 20.54
CA ALA A 33 -3.95 -17.24 19.14
C ALA A 33 -5.21 -17.99 18.68
N GLY A 34 -5.73 -17.61 17.51
CA GLY A 34 -6.96 -18.13 16.93
C GLY A 34 -8.23 -17.37 17.33
N ASP A 35 -8.19 -16.52 18.35
CA ASP A 35 -9.37 -15.77 18.79
C ASP A 35 -9.90 -14.84 17.69
N THR A 36 -11.23 -14.68 17.69
CA THR A 36 -11.93 -13.77 16.78
C THR A 36 -12.75 -12.75 17.55
N VAL A 37 -12.62 -11.47 17.20
CA VAL A 37 -13.48 -10.37 17.66
C VAL A 37 -14.39 -9.94 16.53
N ASN A 38 -15.68 -10.25 16.66
CA ASN A 38 -16.73 -9.85 15.74
C ASN A 38 -17.34 -8.53 16.20
N ILE A 39 -17.04 -7.44 15.50
CA ILE A 39 -17.57 -6.11 15.79
C ILE A 39 -18.80 -5.88 14.93
N HIS A 40 -19.97 -5.79 15.54
CA HIS A 40 -21.23 -5.55 14.83
C HIS A 40 -21.37 -4.07 14.46
N ALA A 41 -22.18 -3.80 13.44
CA ALA A 41 -22.44 -2.45 12.95
C ALA A 41 -22.79 -1.48 14.07
N GLY A 42 -22.16 -0.30 14.05
CA GLY A 42 -22.29 0.72 15.07
C GLY A 42 -21.11 1.68 15.04
N THR A 43 -21.19 2.72 15.86
CA THR A 43 -20.10 3.66 16.11
C THR A 43 -19.54 3.43 17.51
N TYR A 44 -18.23 3.23 17.60
CA TYR A 44 -17.51 2.94 18.83
C TYR A 44 -16.52 4.08 19.10
N ASN A 45 -16.80 4.89 20.11
CA ASN A 45 -15.90 6.00 20.49
C ASN A 45 -14.73 5.51 21.36
N GLU A 46 -13.81 4.79 20.72
CA GLU A 46 -12.78 4.00 21.38
C GLU A 46 -11.46 4.06 20.61
N VAL A 47 -10.37 3.82 21.35
CA VAL A 47 -9.04 3.55 20.79
C VAL A 47 -8.48 2.34 21.52
N LYS A 48 -7.70 1.49 20.84
CA LYS A 48 -7.21 0.24 21.44
C LYS A 48 -5.81 -0.16 20.98
N ARG A 49 -5.05 -0.74 21.92
CA ARG A 49 -3.81 -1.48 21.65
C ARG A 49 -4.14 -2.98 21.55
N TRP A 50 -3.65 -3.60 20.50
CA TRP A 50 -3.73 -5.03 20.23
C TRP A 50 -2.32 -5.63 20.35
N SER A 51 -1.96 -6.05 21.57
CA SER A 51 -0.61 -6.56 21.90
C SER A 51 -0.49 -8.08 21.93
N ALA A 52 -1.61 -8.80 21.91
CA ALA A 52 -1.61 -10.26 21.82
C ALA A 52 -1.24 -10.71 20.41
N SER A 53 -0.47 -11.79 20.31
CA SER A 53 -0.06 -12.40 19.05
C SER A 53 -0.88 -13.65 18.76
N GLY A 54 -1.27 -13.80 17.49
CA GLY A 54 -1.66 -15.08 16.94
C GLY A 54 -0.45 -15.96 16.63
N THR A 55 -0.69 -17.04 15.91
CA THR A 55 0.37 -17.88 15.34
C THR A 55 0.14 -18.12 13.85
N SER A 56 1.16 -18.63 13.16
CA SER A 56 0.97 -19.18 11.82
C SER A 56 -0.08 -20.29 11.86
N GLY A 57 -1.16 -20.13 11.08
CA GLY A 57 -2.32 -21.04 11.06
C GLY A 57 -3.46 -20.68 12.03
N SER A 58 -3.20 -19.87 13.06
CA SER A 58 -4.21 -19.41 14.03
C SER A 58 -4.02 -17.91 14.31
N PRO A 59 -4.27 -17.03 13.33
CA PRO A 59 -4.17 -15.60 13.54
C PRO A 59 -5.26 -15.12 14.50
N ILE A 60 -4.99 -14.01 15.19
CA ILE A 60 -6.05 -13.24 15.85
C ILE A 60 -6.80 -12.45 14.78
N THR A 61 -8.12 -12.57 14.75
CA THR A 61 -8.97 -11.87 13.78
C THR A 61 -9.83 -10.82 14.48
N ILE A 62 -9.77 -9.57 14.03
CA ILE A 62 -10.64 -8.48 14.50
C ILE A 62 -11.37 -7.94 13.29
N ARG A 63 -12.68 -8.17 13.21
CA ARG A 63 -13.44 -7.90 11.98
C ARG A 63 -14.78 -7.23 12.20
N GLY A 64 -15.15 -6.38 11.27
CA GLY A 64 -16.51 -5.83 11.18
C GLY A 64 -17.49 -6.82 10.57
N ILE A 65 -18.70 -6.88 11.11
CA ILE A 65 -19.79 -7.75 10.65
C ILE A 65 -20.81 -6.96 9.85
N GLY A 66 -21.15 -7.48 8.67
CA GLY A 66 -22.16 -6.91 7.77
C GLY A 66 -21.58 -6.11 6.62
N ALA A 67 -22.47 -5.61 5.76
CA ALA A 67 -22.11 -4.82 4.58
C ALA A 67 -21.65 -3.39 4.94
N THR A 68 -22.18 -2.84 6.03
CA THR A 68 -21.73 -1.55 6.57
C THR A 68 -20.62 -1.81 7.58
N ARG A 69 -19.44 -1.22 7.33
CA ARG A 69 -18.31 -1.30 8.26
C ARG A 69 -18.69 -0.61 9.58
N PRO A 70 -18.46 -1.26 10.74
CA PRO A 70 -18.47 -0.56 12.02
C PRO A 70 -17.43 0.57 12.01
N LEU A 71 -17.83 1.72 12.55
CA LEU A 71 -16.96 2.89 12.69
C LEU A 71 -16.28 2.87 14.06
N ILE A 72 -14.96 2.87 14.07
CA ILE A 72 -14.15 3.10 15.25
C ILE A 72 -13.70 4.57 15.20
N ASP A 73 -14.27 5.36 16.09
CA ASP A 73 -14.18 6.82 16.07
C ASP A 73 -13.32 7.32 17.24
N ALA A 74 -12.16 7.90 16.93
CA ALA A 74 -11.26 8.45 17.95
C ALA A 74 -11.60 9.90 18.36
N THR A 75 -12.74 10.47 17.94
CA THR A 75 -13.14 11.82 18.34
C THR A 75 -13.08 12.01 19.86
N GLY A 76 -12.29 12.99 20.33
CA GLY A 76 -12.10 13.27 21.77
C GLY A 76 -11.33 12.20 22.55
N LYS A 77 -10.80 11.16 21.89
CA LYS A 77 -9.95 10.15 22.50
C LYS A 77 -8.49 10.58 22.42
N SER A 78 -7.71 10.26 23.45
CA SER A 78 -6.27 10.50 23.41
C SER A 78 -5.60 9.47 22.50
N VAL A 79 -4.84 9.94 21.51
CA VAL A 79 -3.95 9.12 20.66
C VAL A 79 -2.50 9.59 20.79
N SER A 80 -2.09 9.93 22.02
CA SER A 80 -0.77 10.54 22.29
C SER A 80 0.42 9.58 22.12
N GLY A 81 0.19 8.26 22.18
CA GLY A 81 1.27 7.28 22.27
C GLY A 81 2.04 7.31 23.59
N SER A 82 1.54 7.99 24.63
CA SER A 82 2.21 8.06 25.93
C SER A 82 1.76 6.92 26.84
N GLY A 83 2.72 6.20 27.43
CA GLY A 83 2.44 5.10 28.35
C GLY A 83 1.60 4.01 27.69
N SER A 84 0.40 3.75 28.23
CA SER A 84 -0.56 2.77 27.71
C SER A 84 -1.49 3.32 26.62
N VAL A 85 -1.48 4.63 26.36
CA VAL A 85 -2.33 5.25 25.34
C VAL A 85 -1.78 4.91 23.94
N PRO A 86 -2.59 4.36 23.01
CA PRO A 86 -2.15 4.13 21.65
C PRO A 86 -1.81 5.44 20.93
N ARG A 87 -0.97 5.38 19.90
CA ARG A 87 -0.77 6.48 18.93
C ARG A 87 -1.60 6.27 17.67
N ALA A 88 -2.80 5.69 17.83
CA ALA A 88 -3.71 5.40 16.73
C ALA A 88 -5.12 5.12 17.24
N VAL A 89 -6.10 5.07 16.31
CA VAL A 89 -7.40 4.44 16.58
C VAL A 89 -7.15 3.00 17.02
N PHE A 90 -6.48 2.20 16.17
CA PHE A 90 -5.94 0.90 16.53
C PHE A 90 -4.42 0.85 16.40
N GLN A 91 -3.74 0.52 17.50
CA GLN A 91 -2.31 0.23 17.51
C GLN A 91 -2.09 -1.28 17.66
N ILE A 92 -1.35 -1.87 16.74
CA ILE A 92 -1.08 -3.30 16.63
C ILE A 92 0.39 -3.52 17.00
N GLU A 93 0.61 -4.34 18.02
CA GLU A 93 1.93 -4.74 18.52
C GLU A 93 2.13 -6.25 18.46
N GLY A 94 1.03 -7.01 18.42
CA GLY A 94 1.05 -8.45 18.25
C GLY A 94 1.28 -8.88 16.80
N SER A 95 1.84 -10.08 16.65
CA SER A 95 2.08 -10.73 15.36
C SER A 95 0.90 -11.63 14.96
N HIS A 96 0.79 -11.95 13.66
CA HIS A 96 -0.30 -12.78 13.11
C HIS A 96 -1.68 -12.23 13.45
N VAL A 97 -1.89 -10.96 13.09
CA VAL A 97 -3.13 -10.22 13.34
C VAL A 97 -3.79 -9.86 12.02
N LEU A 98 -5.09 -10.12 11.91
CA LEU A 98 -5.94 -9.69 10.81
C LEU A 98 -6.93 -8.64 11.32
N ILE A 99 -6.89 -7.45 10.73
CA ILE A 99 -7.94 -6.43 10.87
C ILE A 99 -8.74 -6.39 9.57
N GLU A 100 -10.07 -6.54 9.66
CA GLU A 100 -10.91 -6.65 8.47
C GLU A 100 -12.23 -5.86 8.56
N ASN A 101 -12.65 -5.23 7.45
CA ASN A 101 -14.02 -4.71 7.28
C ASN A 101 -14.42 -3.66 8.34
N LEU A 102 -13.48 -2.78 8.70
CA LEU A 102 -13.71 -1.69 9.67
C LEU A 102 -13.49 -0.32 9.03
N GLU A 103 -14.17 0.69 9.56
CA GLU A 103 -13.84 2.09 9.30
C GLU A 103 -13.13 2.68 10.52
N LEU A 104 -11.97 3.32 10.33
CA LEU A 104 -11.18 3.92 11.41
C LEU A 104 -10.95 5.41 11.12
N ALA A 105 -11.40 6.28 12.02
CA ALA A 105 -11.42 7.71 11.76
C ALA A 105 -11.15 8.59 12.99
N ASN A 106 -10.83 9.85 12.69
CA ASN A 106 -10.77 10.98 13.63
C ASN A 106 -9.70 10.86 14.72
N ALA A 107 -8.61 10.12 14.49
CA ALA A 107 -7.43 10.20 15.36
C ALA A 107 -6.70 11.52 15.15
N ASP A 108 -6.61 12.32 16.21
CA ASP A 108 -6.00 13.65 16.21
C ASP A 108 -5.06 13.82 17.42
N ASN A 109 -3.79 14.13 17.14
CA ASN A 109 -2.82 14.63 18.11
C ASN A 109 -1.97 15.80 17.56
N GLY A 110 -2.40 16.45 16.48
CA GLY A 110 -1.68 17.48 15.72
C GLY A 110 -0.36 16.99 15.09
N ASN A 111 -0.19 15.69 14.87
CA ASN A 111 1.06 15.12 14.35
C ASN A 111 0.85 13.83 13.55
N ASN A 112 0.96 12.67 14.20
CA ASN A 112 0.97 11.35 13.58
C ASN A 112 0.03 10.38 14.31
N GLY A 113 -1.06 10.90 14.86
CA GLY A 113 -2.18 10.10 15.37
C GLY A 113 -2.79 9.30 14.22
N ALA A 114 -2.52 8.00 14.20
CA ALA A 114 -2.85 7.19 13.04
C ALA A 114 -4.27 6.62 13.08
N GLY A 115 -4.87 6.32 11.93
CA GLY A 115 -5.98 5.38 11.87
C GLY A 115 -5.54 3.99 12.35
N ILE A 116 -4.45 3.48 11.77
CA ILE A 116 -3.80 2.23 12.19
C ILE A 116 -2.31 2.47 12.40
N ARG A 117 -1.75 1.98 13.51
CA ARG A 117 -0.31 1.92 13.73
C ARG A 117 0.16 0.49 13.96
N ILE A 118 1.16 0.02 13.21
CA ILE A 118 1.81 -1.28 13.42
C ILE A 118 3.22 -1.03 13.96
N THR A 119 3.55 -1.57 15.13
CA THR A 119 4.82 -1.28 15.81
C THR A 119 5.26 -2.48 16.67
N GLY A 120 6.35 -2.32 17.42
CA GLY A 120 6.77 -3.29 18.43
C GLY A 120 7.32 -4.61 17.90
N GLY A 121 7.80 -4.65 16.64
CA GLY A 121 8.32 -5.89 16.05
C GLY A 121 7.25 -6.81 15.48
N ALA A 122 6.01 -6.34 15.34
CA ALA A 122 4.91 -7.16 14.80
C ALA A 122 5.24 -7.73 13.42
N THR A 123 4.94 -9.00 13.20
CA THR A 123 5.09 -9.69 11.92
C THR A 123 3.77 -10.33 11.47
N ASN A 124 3.58 -10.48 10.17
CA ASN A 124 2.38 -11.05 9.55
C ASN A 124 1.09 -10.34 9.98
N VAL A 125 1.05 -9.03 9.79
CA VAL A 125 -0.16 -8.21 10.02
C VAL A 125 -0.87 -7.98 8.69
N THR A 126 -2.17 -8.27 8.64
CA THR A 126 -3.02 -8.02 7.47
C THR A 126 -4.10 -7.02 7.80
N ILE A 127 -4.22 -5.97 6.97
CA ILE A 127 -5.33 -5.02 7.02
C ILE A 127 -6.11 -5.17 5.71
N ARG A 128 -7.36 -5.64 5.80
CA ARG A 128 -8.17 -5.99 4.62
C ARG A 128 -9.53 -5.30 4.61
N ASN A 129 -9.94 -4.79 3.45
CA ASN A 129 -11.28 -4.25 3.24
C ASN A 129 -11.68 -3.18 4.28
N CYS A 130 -10.70 -2.38 4.74
CA CYS A 130 -10.94 -1.31 5.71
C CYS A 130 -11.06 0.04 5.00
N ARG A 131 -11.73 0.99 5.67
CA ARG A 131 -11.67 2.41 5.31
C ARG A 131 -10.94 3.18 6.40
N ILE A 132 -9.94 3.98 6.03
CA ILE A 132 -9.06 4.68 6.97
C ILE A 132 -9.03 6.15 6.57
N ARG A 133 -9.70 7.01 7.37
CA ARG A 133 -9.96 8.38 6.92
C ARG A 133 -9.97 9.43 8.01
N HIS A 134 -9.68 10.67 7.64
CA HIS A 134 -9.78 11.83 8.53
C HIS A 134 -8.99 11.67 9.83
N ASN A 135 -7.84 10.99 9.75
CA ASN A 135 -6.86 10.91 10.83
C ASN A 135 -5.69 11.85 10.51
N ASP A 136 -4.92 12.26 11.52
CA ASP A 136 -3.67 13.00 11.30
C ASP A 136 -2.67 12.19 10.44
N MET A 137 -2.69 10.86 10.56
CA MET A 137 -1.96 9.92 9.70
C MET A 137 -2.90 8.77 9.33
N GLY A 138 -2.94 8.32 8.08
CA GLY A 138 -3.85 7.21 7.73
C GLY A 138 -3.40 5.89 8.37
N MET A 139 -2.34 5.30 7.84
CA MET A 139 -1.68 4.14 8.42
C MET A 139 -0.19 4.42 8.61
N MET A 140 0.35 3.95 9.73
CA MET A 140 1.77 4.01 10.02
C MET A 140 2.32 2.63 10.39
N SER A 141 3.51 2.29 9.94
CA SER A 141 4.29 1.19 10.50
C SER A 141 5.72 1.58 10.82
N ASP A 142 6.29 0.95 11.85
CA ASP A 142 7.70 1.04 12.20
C ASP A 142 8.21 -0.29 12.75
N HIS A 143 9.42 -0.69 12.36
CA HIS A 143 10.08 -1.91 12.84
C HIS A 143 9.21 -3.17 12.74
N CYS A 144 8.32 -3.27 11.75
CA CYS A 144 7.53 -4.48 11.49
C CYS A 144 8.22 -5.34 10.44
N ASP A 145 7.90 -6.63 10.41
CA ASP A 145 8.51 -7.54 9.44
C ASP A 145 7.64 -7.68 8.18
N VAL A 146 6.51 -8.39 8.24
CA VAL A 146 5.63 -8.58 7.08
C VAL A 146 4.27 -7.92 7.29
N VAL A 147 3.90 -6.98 6.41
CA VAL A 147 2.58 -6.32 6.40
C VAL A 147 1.92 -6.43 5.03
N LEU A 148 0.65 -6.82 5.04
CA LEU A 148 -0.24 -6.81 3.87
C LEU A 148 -1.39 -5.81 4.09
N VAL A 149 -1.56 -4.88 3.16
CA VAL A 149 -2.72 -3.99 3.09
C VAL A 149 -3.47 -4.29 1.80
N GLU A 150 -4.73 -4.72 1.90
CA GLU A 150 -5.47 -5.18 0.71
C GLU A 150 -6.92 -4.75 0.64
N GLY A 151 -7.34 -4.28 -0.53
CA GLY A 151 -8.74 -3.89 -0.75
C GLY A 151 -9.21 -2.73 0.13
N CYS A 152 -8.31 -1.90 0.62
CA CYS A 152 -8.61 -0.81 1.54
C CYS A 152 -8.84 0.53 0.80
N GLU A 153 -9.67 1.38 1.37
CA GLU A 153 -9.81 2.79 1.00
C GLU A 153 -9.09 3.63 2.06
N ILE A 154 -8.07 4.39 1.65
CA ILE A 154 -7.31 5.26 2.55
C ILE A 154 -7.40 6.69 2.02
N ASP A 155 -8.14 7.53 2.73
CA ASP A 155 -8.56 8.82 2.20
C ASP A 155 -8.57 9.97 3.21
N HIS A 156 -8.31 11.18 2.74
CA HIS A 156 -8.44 12.42 3.53
C HIS A 156 -7.70 12.40 4.89
N ASN A 157 -6.56 11.71 4.98
CA ASN A 157 -5.70 11.78 6.16
C ASN A 157 -4.64 12.87 5.96
N GLY A 158 -4.22 13.46 7.07
CA GLY A 158 -3.22 14.52 7.11
C GLY A 158 -3.65 15.69 7.98
N THR A 159 -2.68 16.40 8.53
CA THR A 159 -2.90 17.52 9.44
C THR A 159 -2.03 18.73 9.08
N VAL A 160 -2.61 19.93 9.21
CA VAL A 160 -1.93 21.17 8.86
C VAL A 160 -0.70 21.41 9.74
N ASP A 161 -0.77 21.02 11.01
CA ASP A 161 0.29 21.15 12.00
C ASP A 161 1.53 20.31 11.66
N PHE A 162 1.38 19.34 10.75
CA PHE A 162 2.44 18.44 10.30
C PHE A 162 2.43 18.27 8.77
N SER A 163 2.26 19.39 8.07
CA SER A 163 2.23 19.44 6.60
C SER A 163 3.53 18.93 5.97
N GLY A 164 3.42 18.14 4.91
CA GLY A 164 4.52 17.44 4.24
C GLY A 164 4.93 16.12 4.91
N TYR A 165 4.54 15.91 6.18
CA TYR A 165 4.94 14.75 6.99
C TYR A 165 3.77 13.88 7.46
N SER A 166 2.54 14.30 7.15
CA SER A 166 1.31 13.60 7.51
C SER A 166 0.68 12.98 6.26
N HIS A 167 0.73 11.65 6.18
CA HIS A 167 0.48 10.88 4.96
C HIS A 167 -0.76 10.00 5.08
N ASN A 168 -1.29 9.54 3.93
CA ASN A 168 -2.25 8.44 3.93
C ASN A 168 -1.58 7.14 4.37
N LEU A 169 -0.44 6.78 3.78
CA LEU A 169 0.40 5.68 4.25
C LEU A 169 1.81 6.18 4.59
N TYR A 170 2.31 5.87 5.78
CA TYR A 170 3.72 5.99 6.17
C TYR A 170 4.22 4.62 6.64
N MET A 171 4.84 3.87 5.74
CA MET A 171 5.23 2.49 6.01
C MET A 171 6.74 2.41 6.29
N GLY A 172 7.13 1.62 7.26
CA GLY A 172 8.53 1.28 7.58
C GLY A 172 8.63 -0.17 8.05
N GLY A 173 9.85 -0.70 8.12
CA GLY A 173 10.12 -2.10 8.47
C GLY A 173 10.70 -2.93 7.32
N ASN A 174 10.46 -4.24 7.31
CA ASN A 174 11.10 -5.16 6.37
C ASN A 174 10.35 -5.26 5.02
N SER A 175 9.13 -5.80 5.00
CA SER A 175 8.40 -6.12 3.77
C SER A 175 6.95 -5.65 3.82
N ILE A 176 6.60 -4.72 2.94
CA ILE A 176 5.28 -4.11 2.85
C ILE A 176 4.65 -4.41 1.49
N THR A 177 3.48 -5.03 1.49
CA THR A 177 2.67 -5.21 0.27
C THR A 177 1.35 -4.45 0.39
N VAL A 178 1.05 -3.61 -0.59
CA VAL A 178 -0.22 -2.89 -0.70
C VAL A 178 -0.87 -3.27 -2.03
N ARG A 179 -2.09 -3.83 -2.00
CA ARG A 179 -2.75 -4.32 -3.21
C ARG A 179 -4.25 -4.07 -3.31
N GLY A 180 -4.75 -3.77 -4.51
CA GLY A 180 -6.19 -3.57 -4.73
C GLY A 180 -6.80 -2.42 -3.92
N CYS A 181 -5.97 -1.48 -3.44
CA CYS A 181 -6.41 -0.38 -2.61
C CYS A 181 -6.75 0.86 -3.45
N HIS A 182 -7.62 1.71 -2.90
CA HIS A 182 -7.81 3.09 -3.36
C HIS A 182 -7.18 4.02 -2.32
N ILE A 183 -6.11 4.72 -2.70
CA ILE A 183 -5.34 5.58 -1.80
C ILE A 183 -5.40 6.98 -2.38
N HIS A 184 -6.13 7.89 -1.74
CA HIS A 184 -6.38 9.18 -2.37
C HIS A 184 -6.58 10.35 -1.43
N SER A 185 -6.46 11.55 -1.98
CA SER A 185 -6.82 12.78 -1.28
C SER A 185 -6.09 12.99 0.06
N ALA A 186 -4.83 12.55 0.20
CA ALA A 186 -4.01 12.95 1.34
C ALA A 186 -4.02 14.49 1.44
N THR A 187 -4.40 15.03 2.60
CA THR A 187 -4.78 16.45 2.72
C THR A 187 -3.57 17.37 2.89
N HIS A 188 -2.50 16.86 3.49
CA HIS A 188 -1.32 17.65 3.84
C HIS A 188 0.01 16.98 3.48
N GLY A 189 0.01 15.73 3.02
CA GLY A 189 1.20 15.00 2.62
C GLY A 189 0.98 14.12 1.40
N GLN A 190 1.73 13.02 1.37
CA GLN A 190 1.73 12.05 0.27
C GLN A 190 0.65 10.98 0.43
N ASN A 191 0.23 10.38 -0.69
CA ASN A 191 -0.62 9.19 -0.64
C ASN A 191 0.14 7.99 -0.08
N VAL A 192 1.35 7.74 -0.58
CA VAL A 192 2.21 6.66 -0.09
C VAL A 192 3.59 7.21 0.24
N LYS A 193 4.02 7.08 1.48
CA LYS A 193 5.42 7.16 1.90
C LYS A 193 5.82 5.77 2.40
N SER A 194 6.90 5.21 1.87
CA SER A 194 7.50 3.99 2.39
C SER A 194 8.99 4.21 2.63
N ARG A 195 9.43 3.65 3.75
CA ARG A 195 10.81 3.54 4.23
C ARG A 195 11.14 2.09 4.60
N ALA A 196 10.34 1.16 4.11
CA ALA A 196 10.60 -0.25 4.31
C ALA A 196 11.72 -0.74 3.39
N HIS A 197 12.45 -1.75 3.84
CA HIS A 197 13.47 -2.43 3.05
C HIS A 197 12.93 -2.90 1.69
N PHE A 198 11.75 -3.53 1.67
CA PHE A 198 11.06 -3.92 0.44
C PHE A 198 9.62 -3.43 0.43
N THR A 199 9.21 -2.81 -0.68
CA THR A 199 7.83 -2.33 -0.89
C THR A 199 7.25 -2.84 -2.21
N ALA A 200 6.08 -3.47 -2.16
CA ALA A 200 5.30 -3.87 -3.32
C ALA A 200 3.96 -3.11 -3.36
N LEU A 201 3.75 -2.29 -4.39
CA LEU A 201 2.47 -1.64 -4.69
C LEU A 201 1.86 -2.32 -5.91
N LEU A 202 0.79 -3.10 -5.73
CA LEU A 202 0.24 -3.98 -6.76
C LEU A 202 -1.22 -3.65 -7.04
N TYR A 203 -1.55 -3.27 -8.28
CA TYR A 203 -2.93 -3.12 -8.74
C TYR A 203 -3.74 -2.15 -7.86
N ASN A 204 -3.15 -1.00 -7.49
CA ASN A 204 -3.82 0.03 -6.71
C ASN A 204 -4.28 1.19 -7.60
N ARG A 205 -5.26 1.95 -7.11
CA ARG A 205 -5.55 3.31 -7.58
C ARG A 205 -5.00 4.31 -6.57
N ILE A 206 -4.02 5.13 -6.99
CA ILE A 206 -3.32 6.10 -6.14
C ILE A 206 -3.52 7.49 -6.74
N GLU A 207 -4.21 8.41 -6.06
CA GLU A 207 -4.52 9.69 -6.71
C GLU A 207 -4.75 10.90 -5.82
N ASN A 208 -4.53 12.07 -6.40
CA ASN A 208 -5.00 13.36 -5.88
C ASN A 208 -4.43 13.75 -4.51
N SER A 209 -3.21 13.31 -4.20
CA SER A 209 -2.48 13.75 -3.00
C SER A 209 -2.22 15.25 -3.01
N GLN A 210 -2.01 15.85 -1.83
CA GLN A 210 -1.64 17.25 -1.72
C GLN A 210 -0.15 17.50 -2.07
N ASP A 211 0.73 16.59 -1.63
CA ASP A 211 2.19 16.81 -1.66
C ASP A 211 2.96 15.86 -2.62
N GLY A 212 2.40 14.70 -2.96
CA GLY A 212 2.99 13.77 -3.92
C GLY A 212 2.38 12.37 -3.83
N GLU A 213 2.35 11.65 -4.95
CA GLU A 213 1.63 10.36 -4.98
C GLU A 213 2.38 9.26 -4.23
N VAL A 214 3.67 9.06 -4.53
CA VAL A 214 4.46 7.97 -3.95
C VAL A 214 5.89 8.43 -3.66
N GLY A 215 6.37 8.23 -2.42
CA GLY A 215 7.76 8.43 -2.02
C GLY A 215 8.31 7.18 -1.34
N LEU A 216 9.23 6.49 -2.02
CA LEU A 216 9.89 5.27 -1.58
C LEU A 216 11.33 5.61 -1.22
N VAL A 217 11.53 6.05 0.02
CA VAL A 217 12.72 6.81 0.40
C VAL A 217 13.51 6.14 1.51
N ASP A 218 14.70 6.67 1.79
CA ASP A 218 15.69 6.08 2.67
C ASP A 218 15.26 5.97 4.14
N ALA A 219 15.81 4.99 4.84
CA ALA A 219 15.82 4.83 6.29
C ALA A 219 16.99 3.90 6.66
N PRO A 220 17.27 3.67 7.96
CA PRO A 220 18.27 2.67 8.33
C PRO A 220 18.02 1.30 7.66
N ASP A 221 16.77 0.83 7.61
CA ASP A 221 16.41 -0.47 7.02
C ASP A 221 16.71 -0.55 5.51
N THR A 222 16.65 0.58 4.78
CA THR A 222 16.87 0.64 3.33
C THR A 222 18.34 0.61 2.91
N THR A 223 19.25 0.53 3.88
CA THR A 223 20.69 0.33 3.61
C THR A 223 21.04 -1.15 3.42
N THR A 224 20.10 -2.04 3.77
CA THR A 224 20.19 -3.48 3.55
C THR A 224 20.25 -3.77 2.05
N ALA A 225 21.08 -4.73 1.66
CA ALA A 225 21.21 -5.11 0.25
C ALA A 225 19.85 -5.56 -0.33
N ASN A 226 19.57 -5.18 -1.57
CA ASN A 226 18.30 -5.43 -2.26
C ASN A 226 17.11 -4.65 -1.66
N SER A 227 17.34 -3.42 -1.20
CA SER A 227 16.24 -2.52 -0.80
C SER A 227 15.48 -2.03 -2.04
N ASN A 228 14.74 -2.95 -2.65
CA ASN A 228 14.04 -2.78 -3.91
C ASN A 228 12.58 -2.39 -3.66
N ALA A 229 11.99 -1.75 -4.66
CA ALA A 229 10.56 -1.56 -4.71
C ALA A 229 9.98 -2.07 -6.02
N VAL A 230 8.74 -2.57 -5.98
CA VAL A 230 8.03 -3.04 -7.16
C VAL A 230 6.65 -2.39 -7.22
N MET A 231 6.32 -1.83 -8.38
CA MET A 231 5.03 -1.24 -8.68
C MET A 231 4.48 -1.91 -9.94
N ILE A 232 3.44 -2.72 -9.80
CA ILE A 232 2.83 -3.47 -10.90
C ILE A 232 1.37 -3.09 -11.05
N GLY A 233 0.95 -2.72 -12.26
CA GLY A 233 -0.48 -2.61 -12.57
C GLY A 233 -1.22 -1.48 -11.85
N ASN A 234 -0.50 -0.48 -11.31
CA ASN A 234 -1.15 0.62 -10.59
C ASN A 234 -1.65 1.70 -11.56
N VAL A 235 -2.75 2.34 -11.17
CA VAL A 235 -3.22 3.60 -11.73
C VAL A 235 -2.77 4.71 -10.81
N ILE A 236 -2.00 5.66 -11.32
CA ILE A 236 -1.47 6.78 -10.54
C ILE A 236 -1.90 8.08 -11.20
N ILE A 237 -2.61 8.94 -10.47
CA ILE A 237 -3.15 10.20 -11.01
C ILE A 237 -2.79 11.35 -10.07
N SER A 238 -1.99 12.29 -10.54
CA SER A 238 -1.69 13.49 -9.76
C SER A 238 -2.68 14.61 -10.06
N LYS A 239 -2.90 15.50 -9.10
CA LYS A 239 -3.63 16.76 -9.30
C LYS A 239 -2.69 17.98 -9.31
N ASN A 240 -3.26 19.18 -9.52
CA ASN A 240 -2.51 20.42 -9.35
C ASN A 240 -2.04 20.60 -7.90
N ARG A 241 -0.84 21.16 -7.74
CA ARG A 241 -0.13 21.27 -6.47
C ARG A 241 -0.90 22.16 -5.53
N GLY A 242 -1.01 21.74 -4.27
CA GLY A 242 -1.53 22.59 -3.21
C GLY A 242 -0.54 22.85 -2.05
N SER A 243 0.66 22.26 -2.06
CA SER A 243 1.68 22.40 -1.00
C SER A 243 3.05 22.84 -1.52
N GLY A 244 3.97 23.23 -0.63
CA GLY A 244 5.35 23.66 -0.94
C GLY A 244 6.45 22.63 -0.65
N TRP A 245 6.12 21.48 -0.03
CA TRP A 245 7.05 20.71 0.80
C TRP A 245 7.86 19.66 0.04
N ASN A 246 7.23 18.95 -0.89
CA ASN A 246 7.89 17.97 -1.73
C ASN A 246 8.00 18.47 -3.18
N SER A 247 9.22 18.45 -3.72
CA SER A 247 9.50 18.81 -5.12
C SER A 247 9.20 17.67 -6.10
N SER A 248 9.18 16.43 -5.62
CA SER A 248 8.84 15.24 -6.40
C SER A 248 7.36 14.94 -6.30
N ARG A 249 6.60 15.29 -7.34
CA ARG A 249 5.12 15.29 -7.32
C ARG A 249 4.47 13.94 -7.61
N PHE A 250 5.21 13.02 -8.21
CA PHE A 250 4.67 11.77 -8.71
C PHE A 250 5.27 10.57 -7.97
N VAL A 251 6.22 9.83 -8.54
CA VAL A 251 6.94 8.75 -7.85
C VAL A 251 8.40 9.16 -7.61
N LEU A 252 8.83 9.08 -6.36
CA LEU A 252 10.22 9.26 -5.93
C LEU A 252 10.77 7.95 -5.38
N PHE A 253 12.00 7.59 -5.78
CA PHE A 253 12.76 6.48 -5.21
C PHE A 253 14.20 6.91 -4.89
N GLY A 254 14.72 6.60 -3.70
CA GLY A 254 16.09 6.95 -3.32
C GLY A 254 16.20 7.62 -1.96
N ALA A 255 17.08 8.60 -1.82
CA ALA A 255 17.34 9.30 -0.56
C ALA A 255 16.56 10.63 -0.43
N GLU A 256 16.04 10.89 0.76
CA GLU A 256 15.42 12.14 1.23
C GLU A 256 16.11 12.64 2.51
N SER A 257 16.62 11.74 3.37
CA SER A 257 17.08 12.03 4.73
C SER A 257 18.56 11.77 5.00
N GLY A 258 19.33 11.51 3.93
CA GLY A 258 20.79 11.35 4.00
C GLY A 258 21.29 9.93 4.25
N ASN A 259 20.41 8.93 4.43
CA ASN A 259 20.80 7.52 4.34
C ASN A 259 20.77 7.07 2.88
N ALA A 260 21.45 5.94 2.61
CA ALA A 260 21.37 5.29 1.32
C ALA A 260 20.07 4.48 1.20
N HIS A 261 19.45 4.55 0.02
CA HIS A 261 18.46 3.58 -0.43
C HIS A 261 19.05 2.94 -1.69
N ASN A 262 19.76 1.84 -1.49
CA ASN A 262 20.51 1.13 -2.53
C ASN A 262 19.66 -0.02 -3.08
N GLY A 263 19.17 0.14 -4.31
CA GLY A 263 18.28 -0.84 -4.91
C GLY A 263 17.66 -0.34 -6.21
N THR A 264 16.61 -1.03 -6.64
CA THR A 264 15.94 -0.77 -7.91
C THR A 264 14.44 -0.58 -7.70
N LEU A 265 13.90 0.47 -8.31
CA LEU A 265 12.47 0.59 -8.54
C LEU A 265 12.09 -0.17 -9.83
N TYR A 266 11.33 -1.25 -9.68
CA TYR A 266 10.72 -1.99 -10.78
C TYR A 266 9.31 -1.44 -11.03
N PHE A 267 9.15 -0.68 -12.12
CA PHE A 267 7.93 0.02 -12.47
C PHE A 267 7.32 -0.60 -13.73
N ILE A 268 6.34 -1.50 -13.56
CA ILE A 268 5.86 -2.40 -14.62
C ILE A 268 4.35 -2.25 -14.81
N ASN A 269 3.89 -2.08 -16.06
CA ASN A 269 2.45 -2.08 -16.38
C ASN A 269 1.62 -1.05 -15.58
N ASN A 270 2.19 0.10 -15.22
CA ASN A 270 1.44 1.16 -14.54
C ASN A 270 0.88 2.17 -15.55
N THR A 271 -0.28 2.75 -15.23
CA THR A 271 -0.86 3.88 -15.97
C THR A 271 -0.71 5.15 -15.13
N CYS A 272 0.04 6.11 -15.65
CA CYS A 272 0.38 7.36 -14.96
C CYS A 272 -0.25 8.56 -15.68
N ILE A 273 -1.10 9.32 -14.97
CA ILE A 273 -1.73 10.53 -15.47
C ILE A 273 -1.23 11.74 -14.67
N ALA A 274 -0.45 12.61 -15.31
CA ALA A 274 0.00 13.86 -14.73
C ALA A 274 -1.09 14.92 -14.83
N GLY A 275 -1.62 15.38 -13.69
CA GLY A 275 -2.57 16.50 -13.65
C GLY A 275 -1.92 17.87 -13.95
N VAL A 276 -0.59 17.93 -14.06
CA VAL A 276 0.16 19.11 -14.48
C VAL A 276 1.32 18.70 -15.37
N ALA A 277 1.48 19.35 -16.51
CA ALA A 277 2.50 19.02 -17.52
C ALA A 277 3.95 19.21 -17.07
N SER A 278 4.19 19.92 -15.96
CA SER A 278 5.51 20.10 -15.36
C SER A 278 5.92 18.94 -14.44
N ASN A 279 5.07 17.95 -14.20
CA ASN A 279 5.41 16.81 -13.35
C ASN A 279 6.40 15.89 -14.05
N THR A 280 7.41 15.42 -13.31
CA THR A 280 8.20 14.25 -13.72
C THR A 280 7.57 13.01 -13.12
N PHE A 281 7.35 11.96 -13.92
CA PHE A 281 6.69 10.74 -13.45
C PHE A 281 7.55 9.94 -12.47
N LEU A 282 8.83 9.76 -12.79
CA LEU A 282 9.75 8.93 -12.02
C LEU A 282 11.00 9.76 -11.68
N THR A 283 11.30 9.90 -10.40
CA THR A 283 12.51 10.58 -9.93
C THR A 283 13.35 9.61 -9.11
N THR A 284 14.64 9.53 -9.42
CA THR A 284 15.61 8.90 -8.50
C THR A 284 16.39 9.98 -7.77
N SER A 285 16.71 9.77 -6.49
CA SER A 285 17.41 10.76 -5.65
C SER A 285 18.68 10.25 -4.97
N HIS A 286 19.22 9.13 -5.43
CA HIS A 286 20.50 8.57 -4.96
C HIS A 286 21.25 7.90 -6.12
N ALA A 287 22.58 7.85 -6.06
CA ALA A 287 23.41 7.27 -7.13
C ALA A 287 23.18 5.75 -7.30
N ASP A 288 22.85 5.05 -6.21
CA ASP A 288 22.56 3.60 -6.22
C ASP A 288 21.05 3.28 -6.25
N ALA A 289 20.22 4.24 -6.67
CA ALA A 289 18.77 4.07 -6.80
C ALA A 289 18.40 3.90 -8.28
N ASP A 290 18.48 2.67 -8.77
CA ASP A 290 18.22 2.32 -10.16
C ASP A 290 16.72 2.25 -10.51
N LEU A 291 16.42 2.33 -11.80
CA LEU A 291 15.06 2.28 -12.33
C LEU A 291 14.94 1.28 -13.49
N VAL A 292 13.92 0.40 -13.40
CA VAL A 292 13.47 -0.45 -14.50
C VAL A 292 12.01 -0.10 -14.82
N ALA A 293 11.76 0.53 -15.96
CA ALA A 293 10.41 0.94 -16.37
C ALA A 293 9.94 0.17 -17.62
N ARG A 294 9.03 -0.80 -17.46
CA ARG A 294 8.49 -1.57 -18.59
C ARG A 294 6.99 -1.49 -18.72
N ASN A 295 6.51 -1.44 -19.96
CA ASN A 295 5.09 -1.58 -20.28
C ASN A 295 4.21 -0.52 -19.61
N ASN A 296 4.72 0.69 -19.33
CA ASN A 296 3.94 1.74 -18.65
C ASN A 296 3.31 2.70 -19.65
N VAL A 297 2.22 3.34 -19.24
CA VAL A 297 1.63 4.47 -19.96
C VAL A 297 1.90 5.74 -19.18
N PHE A 298 2.62 6.68 -19.78
CA PHE A 298 2.85 8.02 -19.22
C PHE A 298 2.00 9.03 -20.00
N SER A 299 1.10 9.77 -19.35
CA SER A 299 0.22 10.73 -20.03
C SER A 299 0.05 12.02 -19.25
N GLY A 300 -0.01 13.15 -19.96
CA GLY A 300 -0.19 14.48 -19.37
C GLY A 300 1.09 15.25 -19.04
N SER A 301 2.28 14.65 -19.22
CA SER A 301 3.58 15.33 -19.09
C SER A 301 4.59 14.81 -20.12
N ASN A 302 5.52 15.68 -20.52
CA ASN A 302 6.66 15.34 -21.39
C ASN A 302 7.92 14.91 -20.62
N SER A 303 7.87 14.92 -19.28
CA SER A 303 9.00 14.56 -18.42
C SER A 303 8.78 13.18 -17.80
N LEU A 304 9.48 12.17 -18.32
CA LEU A 304 9.34 10.78 -17.85
C LEU A 304 10.19 10.50 -16.63
N VAL A 305 11.50 10.73 -16.75
CA VAL A 305 12.48 10.37 -15.71
C VAL A 305 13.37 11.56 -15.40
N SER A 306 13.55 11.83 -14.10
CA SER A 306 14.62 12.67 -13.57
C SER A 306 15.60 11.75 -12.84
N LEU A 307 16.73 11.48 -13.48
CA LEU A 307 17.73 10.53 -12.99
C LEU A 307 18.83 11.26 -12.22
N THR A 308 19.09 10.83 -10.99
CA THR A 308 20.26 11.30 -10.23
C THR A 308 21.55 10.77 -10.85
N ALA A 309 22.60 11.59 -10.87
CA ALA A 309 23.91 11.19 -11.38
C ALA A 309 24.42 9.93 -10.66
N GLY A 310 24.84 8.92 -11.44
CA GLY A 310 25.29 7.61 -10.94
C GLY A 310 24.23 6.52 -11.05
N ALA A 311 22.94 6.88 -10.94
CA ALA A 311 21.85 5.91 -11.11
C ALA A 311 21.67 5.51 -12.56
N THR A 312 21.11 4.33 -12.78
CA THR A 312 20.75 3.83 -14.11
C THR A 312 19.24 3.79 -14.29
N ALA A 313 18.79 4.03 -15.53
CA ALA A 313 17.40 3.84 -15.92
C ALA A 313 17.34 3.06 -17.22
N ILE A 314 16.65 1.92 -17.20
CA ILE A 314 16.36 1.13 -18.39
C ILE A 314 14.87 0.98 -18.57
N GLY A 315 14.40 0.92 -19.82
CA GLY A 315 12.99 0.75 -20.08
C GLY A 315 12.66 0.17 -21.44
N SER A 316 11.49 -0.46 -21.53
CA SER A 316 10.99 -1.08 -22.76
C SER A 316 9.47 -1.15 -22.81
N GLY A 317 8.91 -1.05 -24.02
CA GLY A 317 7.48 -1.24 -24.25
C GLY A 317 6.58 -0.20 -23.59
N ASN A 318 7.11 0.98 -23.28
CA ASN A 318 6.32 2.07 -22.68
C ASN A 318 5.57 2.86 -23.76
N TRP A 319 4.51 3.56 -23.36
CA TRP A 319 3.88 4.61 -24.14
C TRP A 319 4.13 6.00 -23.52
N ALA A 320 4.39 7.01 -24.37
CA ALA A 320 4.58 8.39 -23.93
C ALA A 320 4.02 9.43 -24.94
N PRO A 321 3.84 10.70 -24.55
CA PRO A 321 3.43 11.74 -25.49
C PRO A 321 4.46 11.95 -26.62
N SER A 322 3.99 12.37 -27.80
CA SER A 322 4.82 12.57 -29.00
C SER A 322 6.01 13.53 -28.81
N THR A 323 5.88 14.48 -27.88
CA THR A 323 6.93 15.47 -27.55
C THR A 323 7.69 15.16 -26.26
N ALA A 324 7.50 13.96 -25.70
CA ALA A 324 8.16 13.58 -24.47
C ALA A 324 9.66 13.37 -24.67
N SER A 325 10.45 13.78 -23.69
CA SER A 325 11.87 13.45 -23.64
C SER A 325 12.02 11.99 -23.23
N ILE A 326 12.37 11.12 -24.18
CA ILE A 326 12.56 9.69 -23.89
C ILE A 326 13.93 9.51 -23.20
N PRO A 327 13.98 8.93 -21.99
CA PRO A 327 15.23 8.75 -21.26
C PRO A 327 16.24 7.89 -22.03
N GLY A 328 17.52 8.24 -21.96
CA GLY A 328 18.59 7.35 -22.41
C GLY A 328 18.53 6.02 -21.65
N GLY A 329 18.60 4.89 -22.36
CA GLY A 329 18.39 3.55 -21.81
C GLY A 329 16.98 3.00 -22.01
N PHE A 330 16.03 3.82 -22.46
CA PHE A 330 14.72 3.34 -22.89
C PHE A 330 14.77 2.94 -24.37
N SER A 331 14.12 1.83 -24.71
CA SER A 331 14.05 1.27 -26.07
C SER A 331 12.62 0.88 -26.41
N GLY A 332 12.20 1.03 -27.67
CA GLY A 332 10.85 0.64 -28.08
C GLY A 332 9.72 1.38 -27.35
N THR A 333 9.96 2.61 -26.87
CA THR A 333 8.88 3.46 -26.37
C THR A 333 8.06 3.96 -27.55
N VAL A 334 6.77 3.62 -27.57
CA VAL A 334 5.82 4.14 -28.56
C VAL A 334 5.39 5.54 -28.13
N THR A 335 5.33 6.47 -29.08
CA THR A 335 4.89 7.84 -28.81
C THR A 335 3.68 8.22 -29.65
N GLY A 336 2.82 9.08 -29.09
CA GLY A 336 1.62 9.53 -29.79
C GLY A 336 0.97 10.75 -29.14
N ALA A 337 -0.08 11.27 -29.77
CA ALA A 337 -0.83 12.41 -29.23
C ALA A 337 -1.68 12.01 -28.00
N ALA A 338 -2.20 10.78 -27.97
CA ALA A 338 -2.98 10.23 -26.88
C ALA A 338 -2.77 8.71 -26.78
N PRO A 339 -2.88 8.12 -25.57
CA PRO A 339 -2.72 6.68 -25.39
C PRO A 339 -3.88 5.90 -26.01
N GLY A 340 -5.08 6.49 -26.07
CA GLY A 340 -6.29 5.84 -26.58
C GLY A 340 -7.10 5.15 -25.48
N PHE A 341 -7.36 5.84 -24.37
CA PHE A 341 -8.29 5.36 -23.35
C PHE A 341 -9.75 5.46 -23.83
N VAL A 342 -10.66 4.69 -23.23
CA VAL A 342 -12.10 4.76 -23.49
C VAL A 342 -12.63 6.17 -23.21
N SER A 343 -12.21 6.80 -22.11
CA SER A 343 -12.50 8.21 -21.81
C SER A 343 -11.48 8.81 -20.83
N GLY A 344 -11.69 10.06 -20.40
CA GLY A 344 -10.84 10.68 -19.37
C GLY A 344 -11.03 10.09 -17.95
N SER A 345 -12.19 9.51 -17.67
CA SER A 345 -12.50 8.86 -16.37
C SER A 345 -12.33 7.34 -16.41
N ASP A 346 -12.43 6.76 -17.60
CA ASP A 346 -12.27 5.33 -17.86
C ASP A 346 -10.96 5.09 -18.62
N LEU A 347 -9.96 4.62 -17.88
CA LEU A 347 -8.59 4.41 -18.36
C LEU A 347 -8.36 3.04 -19.00
N HIS A 348 -9.42 2.26 -19.22
CA HIS A 348 -9.34 1.10 -20.10
C HIS A 348 -8.89 1.51 -21.49
N LEU A 349 -8.16 0.62 -22.19
CA LEU A 349 -7.71 0.89 -23.54
C LEU A 349 -8.88 0.72 -24.52
N ALA A 350 -9.15 1.73 -25.35
CA ALA A 350 -10.12 1.63 -26.42
C ALA A 350 -9.60 0.76 -27.57
N SER A 351 -10.50 0.28 -28.43
CA SER A 351 -10.10 -0.36 -29.69
C SER A 351 -9.26 0.62 -30.53
N GLY A 352 -8.10 0.16 -31.00
CA GLY A 352 -7.14 0.99 -31.74
C GLY A 352 -6.21 1.84 -30.87
N SER A 353 -6.21 1.64 -29.55
CA SER A 353 -5.24 2.24 -28.64
C SER A 353 -3.80 1.96 -29.07
N LEU A 354 -2.94 2.98 -28.97
CA LEU A 354 -1.51 2.87 -29.26
C LEU A 354 -0.74 2.11 -28.17
N CYS A 355 -1.41 1.77 -27.06
CA CYS A 355 -0.83 1.02 -25.96
C CYS A 355 -1.03 -0.50 -26.10
N ILE A 356 -1.77 -0.97 -27.11
CA ILE A 356 -2.03 -2.39 -27.34
C ILE A 356 -0.83 -3.06 -28.03
N ASP A 357 -0.43 -4.23 -27.54
CA ASP A 357 0.62 -5.10 -28.10
C ASP A 357 2.02 -4.45 -28.24
N ILE A 358 2.31 -3.41 -27.45
CA ILE A 358 3.61 -2.71 -27.50
C ILE A 358 4.59 -3.17 -26.41
N GLY A 359 4.12 -3.92 -25.42
CA GLY A 359 4.88 -4.29 -24.25
C GLY A 359 5.86 -5.43 -24.50
N THR A 360 6.71 -5.63 -23.51
CA THR A 360 7.73 -6.67 -23.45
C THR A 360 7.34 -7.74 -22.43
N ALA A 361 7.39 -9.00 -22.84
CA ALA A 361 7.09 -10.15 -22.00
C ALA A 361 8.23 -10.48 -21.02
N GLY A 362 7.93 -11.31 -20.02
CA GLY A 362 8.95 -11.89 -19.14
C GLY A 362 9.63 -10.90 -18.21
N ALA A 363 8.96 -9.80 -17.85
CA ALA A 363 9.48 -8.87 -16.85
C ALA A 363 9.68 -9.59 -15.49
N THR A 364 10.77 -9.29 -14.81
CA THR A 364 11.11 -9.81 -13.48
C THR A 364 11.55 -8.68 -12.56
N TYR A 365 11.51 -8.93 -11.25
CA TYR A 365 12.06 -8.06 -10.22
C TYR A 365 12.83 -8.89 -9.18
N LEU A 366 13.67 -8.23 -8.37
CA LEU A 366 14.30 -8.85 -7.20
C LEU A 366 13.52 -8.43 -5.94
N ASP A 367 13.09 -9.40 -5.13
CA ASP A 367 12.50 -9.11 -3.82
C ASP A 367 13.56 -8.67 -2.79
N GLY A 368 13.14 -8.36 -1.55
CA GLY A 368 14.07 -7.96 -0.48
C GLY A 368 15.11 -9.04 -0.14
N GLY A 369 14.82 -10.32 -0.43
CA GLY A 369 15.80 -11.40 -0.28
C GLY A 369 16.79 -11.51 -1.45
N GLY A 370 16.68 -10.65 -2.48
CA GLY A 370 17.44 -10.76 -3.72
C GLY A 370 16.96 -11.91 -4.62
N VAL A 371 15.77 -12.47 -4.37
CA VAL A 371 15.23 -13.58 -5.17
C VAL A 371 14.48 -13.01 -6.37
N SER A 372 14.77 -13.53 -7.56
CA SER A 372 14.06 -13.15 -8.78
C SER A 372 12.62 -13.65 -8.77
N ARG A 373 11.68 -12.74 -9.04
CA ARG A 373 10.23 -12.97 -9.10
C ARG A 373 9.68 -12.51 -10.43
N SER A 374 8.58 -13.13 -10.86
CA SER A 374 7.82 -12.66 -12.02
C SER A 374 7.22 -11.29 -11.73
N ALA A 375 7.39 -10.35 -12.66
CA ALA A 375 6.75 -9.04 -12.65
C ALA A 375 5.62 -8.94 -13.69
N VAL A 376 5.15 -10.08 -14.22
CA VAL A 376 4.02 -10.11 -15.16
C VAL A 376 2.76 -9.61 -14.44
N ALA A 377 2.13 -8.58 -15.00
CA ALA A 377 0.84 -8.12 -14.52
C ALA A 377 -0.21 -9.21 -14.78
N THR A 378 -0.83 -9.71 -13.71
CA THR A 378 -1.83 -10.79 -13.76
C THR A 378 -3.23 -10.30 -13.44
N HIS A 379 -3.36 -9.07 -12.97
CA HIS A 379 -4.64 -8.48 -12.57
C HIS A 379 -4.79 -7.05 -13.07
N THR A 380 -6.04 -6.60 -13.06
CA THR A 380 -6.45 -5.22 -13.32
C THR A 380 -7.32 -4.73 -12.17
N TYR A 381 -7.18 -3.44 -11.83
CA TYR A 381 -8.00 -2.79 -10.80
C TYR A 381 -9.31 -2.27 -11.40
N GLU A 382 -10.44 -2.84 -10.96
CA GLU A 382 -11.79 -2.50 -11.44
C GLU A 382 -12.63 -1.73 -10.42
N GLY A 383 -12.01 -1.33 -9.31
CA GLY A 383 -12.68 -0.65 -8.21
C GLY A 383 -12.17 -1.14 -6.86
N LEU A 384 -12.66 -0.52 -5.79
CA LEU A 384 -12.21 -0.78 -4.43
C LEU A 384 -12.35 -2.27 -4.07
N GLY A 385 -11.21 -2.95 -3.87
CA GLY A 385 -11.17 -4.37 -3.55
C GLY A 385 -11.55 -5.31 -4.70
N VAL A 386 -11.74 -4.79 -5.92
CA VAL A 386 -12.11 -5.59 -7.10
C VAL A 386 -10.91 -5.69 -8.03
N LEU A 387 -10.30 -6.88 -8.04
CA LEU A 387 -9.25 -7.25 -8.99
C LEU A 387 -9.78 -8.30 -9.96
N THR A 388 -9.68 -8.04 -11.25
CA THR A 388 -10.02 -9.00 -12.32
C THR A 388 -8.75 -9.59 -12.90
N ALA A 389 -8.83 -10.80 -13.45
CA ALA A 389 -7.70 -11.39 -14.15
C ALA A 389 -7.37 -10.56 -15.39
N ARG A 390 -6.10 -10.21 -15.56
CA ARG A 390 -5.60 -9.56 -16.77
C ARG A 390 -5.41 -10.59 -17.87
N SER A 391 -5.80 -10.26 -19.10
CA SER A 391 -5.57 -11.10 -20.27
C SER A 391 -5.24 -10.22 -21.47
N ASP A 392 -3.95 -10.20 -21.85
CA ASP A 392 -3.48 -9.53 -23.06
C ASP A 392 -3.62 -10.46 -24.28
N SER A 393 -4.09 -9.95 -25.42
CA SER A 393 -4.23 -10.73 -26.66
C SER A 393 -3.01 -10.57 -27.56
N GLY A 394 -1.85 -11.07 -27.13
CA GLY A 394 -0.62 -10.95 -27.91
C GLY A 394 0.59 -10.60 -27.04
N ALA A 395 1.33 -9.56 -27.43
CA ALA A 395 2.34 -9.00 -26.56
C ALA A 395 1.64 -8.29 -25.38
N PRO A 396 2.29 -8.13 -24.21
CA PRO A 396 1.65 -7.40 -23.11
C PRO A 396 1.25 -5.99 -23.56
N ASP A 397 0.05 -5.54 -23.22
CA ASP A 397 -0.29 -4.14 -23.45
C ASP A 397 0.46 -3.24 -22.47
N ALA A 398 0.70 -1.99 -22.85
CA ALA A 398 1.20 -0.98 -21.92
C ALA A 398 0.08 -0.47 -21.01
N GLY A 399 0.40 -0.28 -19.73
CA GLY A 399 -0.49 0.27 -18.72
C GLY A 399 -1.17 -0.78 -17.84
N ALA A 400 -1.98 -0.30 -16.90
CA ALA A 400 -2.66 -1.08 -15.87
C ALA A 400 -3.82 -1.95 -16.41
N TYR A 401 -4.37 -1.55 -17.56
CA TYR A 401 -5.50 -2.21 -18.22
C TYR A 401 -5.02 -2.93 -19.48
N ALA A 402 -5.58 -4.11 -19.75
CA ALA A 402 -5.45 -4.76 -21.05
C ALA A 402 -6.48 -4.18 -22.02
N GLY A 403 -6.16 -4.20 -23.31
CA GLY A 403 -7.07 -3.85 -24.39
C GLY A 403 -8.12 -4.93 -24.63
N PRO A 404 -9.18 -4.59 -25.38
CA PRO A 404 -10.17 -5.58 -25.77
C PRO A 404 -9.49 -6.65 -26.62
N SER A 405 -9.71 -7.93 -26.28
CA SER A 405 -9.23 -9.04 -27.08
C SER A 405 -9.68 -8.87 -28.54
N SER A 406 -8.78 -9.04 -29.50
CA SER A 406 -9.11 -9.10 -30.92
C SER A 406 -9.83 -10.42 -31.28
N SER A 407 -10.88 -10.78 -30.55
CA SER A 407 -11.79 -11.85 -30.97
C SER A 407 -12.78 -11.27 -32.00
N GLY A 408 -12.82 -11.89 -33.17
CA GLY A 408 -13.71 -11.54 -34.28
C GLY A 408 -15.17 -11.38 -33.83
N GLY A 409 -15.87 -10.44 -34.45
CA GLY A 409 -17.15 -9.93 -33.97
C GLY A 409 -18.26 -10.97 -33.76
N GLY A 410 -19.18 -10.63 -32.85
CA GLY A 410 -20.52 -11.18 -32.78
C GLY A 410 -20.97 -11.60 -31.39
N GLY A 411 -21.86 -10.79 -30.78
CA GLY A 411 -22.96 -11.34 -29.97
C GLY A 411 -23.02 -10.93 -28.49
N GLY A 412 -24.01 -10.08 -28.18
CA GLY A 412 -24.95 -10.32 -27.08
C GLY A 412 -24.55 -9.83 -25.69
N GLY A 413 -25.21 -8.76 -25.25
CA GLY A 413 -25.16 -8.29 -23.86
C GLY A 413 -25.68 -9.31 -22.86
N GLY A 414 -24.97 -9.43 -21.74
CA GLY A 414 -25.39 -10.16 -20.56
C GLY A 414 -24.85 -9.45 -19.32
N THR A 415 -25.76 -8.87 -18.54
CA THR A 415 -25.50 -8.33 -17.20
C THR A 415 -24.84 -9.39 -16.29
N PRO A 416 -23.85 -9.03 -15.46
CA PRO A 416 -23.32 -9.97 -14.48
C PRO A 416 -24.29 -10.15 -13.30
N PRO A 417 -24.53 -11.37 -12.80
CA PRO A 417 -25.26 -11.61 -11.56
C PRO A 417 -24.31 -11.44 -10.33
N PRO A 418 -24.86 -11.29 -9.11
CA PRO A 418 -24.08 -10.99 -7.91
C PRO A 418 -23.42 -12.24 -7.29
N SER A 419 -22.52 -11.94 -6.35
CA SER A 419 -21.56 -12.79 -5.63
C SER A 419 -22.08 -14.07 -4.97
N SER A 420 -21.21 -15.09 -4.93
CA SER A 420 -21.21 -16.13 -3.90
C SER A 420 -19.83 -16.78 -3.76
N GLY A 421 -19.37 -16.96 -2.53
CA GLY A 421 -17.99 -17.28 -2.18
C GLY A 421 -17.57 -18.74 -2.18
N LEU A 422 -16.30 -18.96 -1.84
CA LEU A 422 -15.64 -20.24 -1.56
C LEU A 422 -14.54 -19.93 -0.54
N SER A 423 -14.66 -20.33 0.73
CA SER A 423 -14.35 -21.66 1.30
C SER A 423 -12.91 -22.11 1.06
N SER A 424 -12.16 -22.12 2.15
CA SER A 424 -10.80 -22.60 2.36
C SER A 424 -10.63 -24.10 2.11
N GLY A 425 -9.56 -24.48 1.40
CA GLY A 425 -9.01 -25.83 1.36
C GLY A 425 -7.51 -25.76 1.66
N GLY A 426 -7.10 -26.37 2.77
CA GLY A 426 -5.74 -26.34 3.30
C GLY A 426 -4.85 -27.51 2.85
N GLY A 427 -3.56 -27.36 3.19
CA GLY A 427 -2.48 -28.34 3.07
C GLY A 427 -1.19 -27.58 2.72
N GLY A 428 -0.08 -27.65 3.43
CA GLY A 428 0.36 -28.49 4.53
C GLY A 428 1.88 -28.68 4.40
N CYS A 429 2.61 -28.39 5.48
CA CYS A 429 3.97 -28.85 5.83
C CYS A 429 5.23 -28.22 5.19
N GLY A 430 6.19 -27.90 6.05
CA GLY A 430 7.63 -27.78 5.73
C GLY A 430 8.41 -26.88 6.69
N VAL A 431 9.24 -27.48 7.55
CA VAL A 431 9.86 -26.91 8.77
C VAL A 431 11.35 -26.59 8.57
N GLY A 432 11.88 -25.57 9.25
CA GLY A 432 13.32 -25.38 9.55
C GLY A 432 13.54 -24.02 10.22
N GLY A 433 13.74 -23.92 11.55
CA GLY A 433 15.06 -23.90 12.22
C GLY A 433 15.83 -22.62 11.86
N GLY A 434 16.08 -21.60 12.69
CA GLY A 434 16.25 -21.51 14.13
C GLY A 434 17.64 -20.94 14.41
N VAL A 435 17.77 -19.64 14.72
CA VAL A 435 18.94 -19.11 15.44
C VAL A 435 18.59 -17.82 16.19
N ALA A 436 18.91 -17.80 17.48
CA ALA A 436 18.83 -16.66 18.37
C ALA A 436 20.08 -15.76 18.22
N GLY A 437 19.87 -14.45 18.28
CA GLY A 437 20.95 -13.46 18.29
C GLY A 437 20.58 -12.28 19.19
N LEU A 438 21.27 -12.19 20.32
CA LEU A 438 21.17 -11.17 21.34
C LEU A 438 21.93 -9.91 20.89
N ALA A 439 21.29 -8.75 20.83
CA ALA A 439 21.99 -7.46 20.86
C ALA A 439 21.11 -6.34 21.43
N PHE A 440 21.54 -5.81 22.56
CA PHE A 440 21.04 -4.62 23.24
C PHE A 440 21.56 -3.35 22.57
N ALA A 441 20.79 -2.26 22.75
CA ALA A 441 21.18 -0.83 22.79
C ALA A 441 20.70 0.11 21.64
N LEU A 442 19.64 0.86 21.99
CA LEU A 442 19.55 2.33 22.02
C LEU A 442 19.63 3.13 20.70
N CYS A 443 18.50 3.68 20.25
CA CYS A 443 18.44 5.07 19.79
C CYS A 443 17.05 5.70 19.95
N LEU A 444 16.97 6.58 20.94
CA LEU A 444 15.87 7.47 21.26
C LEU A 444 16.17 8.83 20.60
N LEU A 445 15.56 9.20 19.47
CA LEU A 445 15.59 10.61 19.01
C LEU A 445 14.56 10.92 17.91
N MET A 446 13.30 11.10 18.29
CA MET A 446 12.39 12.04 17.61
C MET A 446 11.47 12.71 18.64
N GLN A 447 12.07 13.59 19.44
CA GLN A 447 11.36 14.68 20.11
C GLN A 447 12.07 15.98 19.73
N ARG A 448 11.51 16.71 18.77
CA ARG A 448 11.77 18.15 18.69
C ARG A 448 10.63 18.86 19.40
N PRO A 449 10.89 19.67 20.44
CA PRO A 449 9.86 20.47 21.07
C PRO A 449 9.46 21.63 20.14
N ARG A 450 8.16 21.99 20.23
CA ARG A 450 7.54 23.15 19.58
C ARG A 450 8.43 24.40 19.76
N ARG A 451 8.73 25.11 18.67
CA ARG A 451 9.09 26.53 18.77
C ARG A 451 7.79 27.33 18.87
N PRO A 452 7.63 28.23 19.86
CA PRO A 452 6.50 29.15 19.88
C PRO A 452 6.75 30.29 18.89
N ARG A 453 5.71 30.59 18.10
CA ARG A 453 5.41 31.76 17.25
C ARG A 453 6.55 32.41 16.46
#